data_AF-A0A0M9EB22-F1
#
_entry.id   AF-A0A0M9EB22-F1
#
_cell.length_a   1.000
_cell.length_b   1.000
_cell.length_c   1.000
_cell.angle_alpha   90.00
_cell.angle_beta   90.00
_cell.angle_gamma   90.00
#
_symmetry.space_group_name_H-M   'P 1'
#
loop_
_entity.id
_entity.type
_entity.pdbx_description
1 polymer ?
#
loop_
_entity_poly.entity_id
_entity_poly.type
_entity_poly.pdbx_seq_one_letter_code
_entity_poly.pdbx_strand_id
1 'polypeptide(L)'
;MKPIKMKPIKMKPKLPQKNKSINNRFFKITQAAYIYGFIGHFILAFIFYFFQIIELMWFNILFSVPAFSISFFVNRLGRHSLAFLFAYTELLCHQIAGIYFLGWDFGFQFIFIYLAGLTFFNSYWKKWIRIFLFSIVFFSILVLYLGFKNSQVYEVPQIICDISYLTSCLSTLFAIALLINYYVHSAENAESNLRFANAQLDKAYKEVKQQKTDLKIRNNFI
;
A
#
# COMPACT_ATOMS: atom_id res chain seq x y z
N MET A 1 62.73 15.55 11.09
CA MET A 1 61.64 14.56 11.26
C MET A 1 60.79 14.51 9.99
N LYS A 2 60.59 13.34 9.36
CA LYS A 2 59.70 13.22 8.19
C LYS A 2 58.24 13.17 8.66
N PRO A 3 57.29 13.88 8.00
CA PRO A 3 55.89 13.86 8.38
C PRO A 3 55.28 12.48 8.09
N ILE A 4 54.68 11.87 9.10
CA ILE A 4 53.94 10.61 8.98
C ILE A 4 52.65 10.91 8.19
N LYS A 5 52.63 10.51 6.91
CA LYS A 5 51.40 10.55 6.10
C LYS A 5 50.41 9.51 6.65
N MET A 6 49.44 9.96 7.45
CA MET A 6 48.32 9.11 7.84
C MET A 6 47.47 8.79 6.61
N LYS A 7 47.32 7.49 6.30
CA LYS A 7 46.36 7.03 5.29
C LYS A 7 44.94 7.33 5.79
N PRO A 8 44.06 7.95 4.97
CA PRO A 8 42.68 8.15 5.36
C PRO A 8 42.00 6.79 5.55
N ILE A 9 41.50 6.55 6.77
CA ILE A 9 40.66 5.40 7.05
C ILE A 9 39.35 5.62 6.30
N LYS A 10 39.22 4.96 5.13
CA LYS A 10 37.96 4.90 4.39
C LYS A 10 37.00 4.00 5.16
N MET A 11 36.33 4.54 6.18
CA MET A 11 35.07 3.97 6.64
C MET A 11 34.06 4.18 5.51
N LYS A 12 33.99 3.23 4.57
CA LYS A 12 32.83 3.13 3.69
C LYS A 12 31.66 2.76 4.61
N PRO A 13 30.67 3.63 4.82
CA PRO A 13 29.46 3.18 5.49
C PRO A 13 28.91 2.07 4.60
N LYS A 14 28.83 0.84 5.12
CA LYS A 14 28.07 -0.21 4.46
C LYS A 14 26.64 0.31 4.44
N LEU A 15 26.22 0.85 3.29
CA LEU A 15 24.85 1.23 3.03
C LEU A 15 23.99 0.04 3.47
N PRO A 16 23.01 0.23 4.36
CA PRO A 16 22.24 -0.88 4.86
C PRO A 16 21.56 -1.56 3.66
N GLN A 17 21.47 -2.90 3.68
CA GLN A 17 20.76 -3.74 2.69
C GLN A 17 19.23 -3.47 2.61
N LYS A 18 18.82 -2.27 3.04
CA LYS A 18 17.51 -1.74 3.39
C LYS A 18 16.51 -1.74 2.24
N ASN A 19 16.98 -1.65 1.00
CA ASN A 19 16.08 -1.59 -0.15
C ASN A 19 15.50 -2.98 -0.52
N LYS A 20 16.21 -4.06 -0.19
CA LYS A 20 15.78 -5.43 -0.56
C LYS A 20 14.71 -5.98 0.39
N SER A 21 14.78 -5.68 1.69
CA SER A 21 13.85 -6.21 2.70
C SER A 21 12.47 -5.54 2.67
N ILE A 22 12.41 -4.21 2.54
CA ILE A 22 11.14 -3.45 2.44
C ILE A 22 10.41 -3.85 1.16
N ASN A 23 11.15 -3.94 0.05
CA ASN A 23 10.57 -4.35 -1.23
C ASN A 23 10.03 -5.79 -1.15
N ASN A 24 10.70 -6.69 -0.43
CA ASN A 24 10.24 -8.07 -0.25
C ASN A 24 8.91 -8.16 0.53
N ARG A 25 8.70 -7.33 1.56
CA ARG A 25 7.44 -7.34 2.33
C ARG A 25 6.29 -6.78 1.51
N PHE A 26 6.50 -5.62 0.87
CA PHE A 26 5.50 -5.01 -0.02
C PHE A 26 5.12 -5.98 -1.13
N PHE A 27 6.11 -6.59 -1.79
CA PHE A 27 5.92 -7.61 -2.81
C PHE A 27 5.06 -8.77 -2.29
N LYS A 28 5.41 -9.40 -1.17
CA LYS A 28 4.67 -10.56 -0.66
C LYS A 28 3.20 -10.25 -0.35
N ILE A 29 2.94 -9.13 0.31
CA ILE A 29 1.59 -8.72 0.70
C ILE A 29 0.75 -8.42 -0.55
N THR A 30 1.30 -7.60 -1.45
CA THR A 30 0.58 -7.24 -2.69
C THR A 30 0.40 -8.45 -3.60
N GLN A 31 1.36 -9.37 -3.67
CA GLN A 31 1.23 -10.59 -4.46
C GLN A 31 0.06 -11.45 -3.97
N ALA A 32 -0.06 -11.64 -2.66
CA ALA A 32 -1.19 -12.37 -2.07
C ALA A 32 -2.52 -11.63 -2.32
N ALA A 33 -2.53 -10.31 -2.17
CA ALA A 33 -3.71 -9.49 -2.45
C ALA A 33 -4.15 -9.61 -3.92
N TYR A 34 -3.21 -9.67 -4.89
CA TYR A 34 -3.58 -9.81 -6.30
C TYR A 34 -4.17 -11.18 -6.62
N ILE A 35 -3.70 -12.25 -5.98
CA ILE A 35 -4.30 -13.59 -6.10
C ILE A 35 -5.72 -13.56 -5.52
N TYR A 36 -5.88 -12.97 -4.34
CA TYR A 36 -7.18 -12.87 -3.69
C TYR A 36 -8.17 -12.06 -4.53
N GLY A 37 -7.75 -10.91 -5.08
CA GLY A 37 -8.55 -10.10 -5.99
C GLY A 37 -8.95 -10.89 -7.24
N PHE A 38 -8.00 -11.56 -7.90
CA PHE A 38 -8.31 -12.41 -9.06
C PHE A 38 -9.40 -13.45 -8.77
N ILE A 39 -9.24 -14.21 -7.68
CA ILE A 39 -10.20 -15.26 -7.30
C ILE A 39 -11.55 -14.64 -6.93
N GLY A 40 -11.54 -13.56 -6.13
CA GLY A 40 -12.74 -12.88 -5.69
C GLY A 40 -13.55 -12.33 -6.86
N HIS A 41 -12.92 -11.67 -7.82
CA HIS A 41 -13.58 -11.14 -9.01
C HIS A 41 -14.07 -12.24 -9.96
N PHE A 42 -13.37 -13.37 -10.03
CA PHE A 42 -13.86 -14.52 -10.79
C PHE A 42 -15.14 -15.11 -10.16
N ILE A 43 -15.18 -15.24 -8.83
CA ILE A 43 -16.38 -15.67 -8.10
C ILE A 43 -17.52 -14.65 -8.26
N LEU A 44 -17.23 -13.35 -8.13
CA LEU A 44 -18.21 -12.28 -8.32
C LEU A 44 -18.78 -12.28 -9.74
N ALA A 45 -17.98 -12.56 -10.76
CA ALA A 45 -18.48 -12.70 -12.13
C ALA A 45 -19.56 -13.80 -12.22
N PHE A 46 -19.32 -14.97 -11.61
CA PHE A 46 -20.32 -16.05 -11.56
C PHE A 46 -21.58 -15.66 -10.76
N ILE A 47 -21.42 -14.95 -9.65
CA ILE A 47 -22.54 -14.45 -8.86
C ILE A 47 -23.38 -13.47 -9.70
N PHE A 48 -22.75 -12.49 -10.35
CA PHE A 48 -23.46 -11.52 -11.19
C PHE A 48 -24.11 -12.16 -12.41
N TYR A 49 -23.50 -13.18 -12.99
CA TYR A 49 -24.14 -14.00 -14.03
C TYR A 49 -25.42 -14.66 -13.52
N PHE A 50 -25.36 -15.29 -12.33
CA PHE A 50 -26.52 -15.96 -11.73
C PHE A 50 -27.68 -15.00 -11.43
N PHE A 51 -27.38 -13.78 -10.96
CA PHE A 51 -28.37 -12.73 -10.71
C PHE A 51 -28.72 -11.90 -11.96
N GLN A 52 -28.22 -12.28 -13.15
CA GLN A 52 -28.47 -11.60 -14.42
C GLN A 52 -28.02 -10.12 -14.46
N ILE A 53 -27.00 -9.76 -13.67
CA ILE A 53 -26.38 -8.43 -13.66
C ILE A 53 -25.22 -8.43 -14.67
N ILE A 54 -25.57 -8.39 -15.95
CA ILE A 54 -24.66 -8.72 -17.06
C ILE A 54 -23.49 -7.74 -17.18
N GLU A 55 -23.70 -6.45 -16.91
CA GLU A 55 -22.66 -5.43 -16.99
C GLU A 55 -21.59 -5.65 -15.92
N LEU A 56 -21.98 -5.96 -14.68
CA LEU A 56 -21.01 -6.26 -13.63
C LEU A 56 -20.30 -7.60 -13.87
N MET A 57 -20.98 -8.60 -14.44
CA MET A 57 -20.31 -9.83 -14.88
C MET A 57 -19.21 -9.51 -15.90
N TRP A 58 -19.52 -8.78 -16.98
CA TRP A 58 -18.52 -8.42 -17.98
C TRP A 58 -17.45 -7.49 -17.44
N PHE A 59 -17.80 -6.57 -16.55
CA PHE A 59 -16.82 -5.73 -15.85
C PHE A 59 -15.79 -6.60 -15.11
N ASN A 60 -16.24 -7.63 -14.39
CA ASN A 60 -15.31 -8.54 -13.72
C ASN A 60 -14.44 -9.31 -14.71
N ILE A 61 -15.03 -9.89 -15.76
CA ILE A 61 -14.30 -10.75 -16.70
C ILE A 61 -13.33 -9.96 -17.59
N LEU A 62 -13.74 -8.79 -18.09
CA LEU A 62 -12.97 -8.02 -19.08
C LEU A 62 -12.07 -6.97 -18.44
N PHE A 63 -12.38 -6.51 -17.23
CA PHE A 63 -11.61 -5.47 -16.56
C PHE A 63 -10.96 -5.97 -15.27
N SER A 64 -11.73 -6.48 -14.31
CA SER A 64 -11.18 -6.84 -12.98
C SER A 64 -10.17 -7.98 -13.03
N VAL A 65 -10.56 -9.12 -13.62
CA VAL A 65 -9.72 -10.32 -13.73
C VAL A 65 -8.41 -10.03 -14.50
N PRO A 66 -8.44 -9.34 -15.65
CA PRO A 66 -7.22 -8.88 -16.32
C PRO A 66 -6.40 -7.90 -15.48
N ALA A 67 -7.00 -6.92 -14.80
CA ALA A 67 -6.27 -5.95 -14.00
C ALA A 67 -5.49 -6.63 -12.85
N PHE A 68 -6.08 -7.58 -12.14
CA PHE A 68 -5.38 -8.35 -11.11
C PHE A 68 -4.33 -9.30 -11.69
N SER A 69 -4.59 -9.90 -12.85
CA SER A 69 -3.61 -10.73 -13.56
C SER A 69 -2.38 -9.91 -13.97
N ILE A 70 -2.60 -8.75 -14.60
CA ILE A 70 -1.54 -7.81 -14.99
C ILE A 70 -0.78 -7.36 -13.74
N SER A 71 -1.48 -6.97 -12.68
CA SER A 71 -0.87 -6.58 -11.40
C SER A 71 0.04 -7.68 -10.86
N PHE A 72 -0.43 -8.93 -10.87
CA PHE A 72 0.33 -10.10 -10.41
C PHE A 72 1.64 -10.30 -11.19
N PHE A 73 1.59 -10.23 -12.53
CA PHE A 73 2.79 -10.42 -13.36
C PHE A 73 3.73 -9.21 -13.29
N VAL A 74 3.20 -7.99 -13.36
CA VAL A 74 3.98 -6.74 -13.28
C VAL A 74 4.69 -6.62 -11.93
N ASN A 75 4.08 -7.10 -10.84
CA ASN A 75 4.69 -7.12 -9.52
C ASN A 75 5.91 -8.05 -9.47
N ARG A 76 5.85 -9.20 -10.14
CA ARG A 76 6.98 -10.14 -10.28
C ARG A 76 8.12 -9.59 -11.13
N LEU A 77 7.83 -8.67 -12.06
CA LEU A 77 8.84 -7.93 -12.83
C LEU A 77 9.51 -6.80 -12.02
N GLY A 78 9.21 -6.65 -10.73
CA GLY A 78 9.77 -5.61 -9.86
C GLY A 78 9.11 -4.24 -10.02
N ARG A 79 8.07 -4.12 -10.88
CA ARG A 79 7.35 -2.88 -11.14
C ARG A 79 6.19 -2.69 -10.16
N HIS A 80 6.49 -2.76 -8.86
CA HIS A 80 5.51 -2.82 -7.77
C HIS A 80 4.50 -1.67 -7.76
N SER A 81 4.97 -0.43 -8.01
CA SER A 81 4.07 0.73 -8.02
C SER A 81 3.10 0.75 -9.19
N LEU A 82 3.50 0.19 -10.34
CA LEU A 82 2.64 0.09 -11.52
C LEU A 82 1.62 -1.04 -11.34
N ALA A 83 2.05 -2.19 -10.82
CA ALA A 83 1.15 -3.27 -10.44
C ALA A 83 0.09 -2.79 -9.44
N PHE A 84 0.52 -2.05 -8.42
CA PHE A 84 -0.39 -1.50 -7.43
C PHE A 84 -1.37 -0.49 -8.04
N LEU A 85 -0.94 0.31 -9.02
CA LEU A 85 -1.82 1.24 -9.73
C LEU A 85 -2.94 0.51 -10.49
N PHE A 86 -2.63 -0.58 -11.19
CA PHE A 86 -3.64 -1.36 -11.92
C PHE A 86 -4.72 -1.91 -10.98
N ALA A 87 -4.32 -2.58 -9.89
CA ALA A 87 -5.26 -3.09 -8.90
C ALA A 87 -6.04 -1.96 -8.20
N TYR A 88 -5.38 -0.83 -7.90
CA TYR A 88 -6.03 0.32 -7.27
C TYR A 88 -7.11 0.94 -8.17
N THR A 89 -6.79 1.15 -9.44
CA THR A 89 -7.74 1.70 -10.43
C THR A 89 -8.90 0.76 -10.66
N GLU A 90 -8.63 -0.54 -10.74
CA GLU A 90 -9.68 -1.55 -10.80
C GLU A 90 -10.64 -1.42 -9.63
N LEU A 91 -10.13 -1.47 -8.40
CA LEU A 91 -10.97 -1.46 -7.21
C LEU A 91 -11.84 -0.21 -7.17
N LEU A 92 -11.27 0.94 -7.51
CA LEU A 92 -11.98 2.22 -7.58
C LEU A 92 -13.14 2.15 -8.58
N CYS A 93 -12.86 1.76 -9.82
CA CYS A 93 -13.87 1.65 -10.87
C CYS A 93 -14.93 0.60 -10.52
N HIS A 94 -14.55 -0.50 -9.88
CA HIS A 94 -15.46 -1.55 -9.46
C HIS A 94 -16.45 -1.05 -8.41
N GLN A 95 -15.99 -0.27 -7.41
CA GLN A 95 -16.90 0.30 -6.42
C GLN A 95 -17.87 1.31 -7.06
N ILE A 96 -17.38 2.14 -7.98
CA ILE A 96 -18.21 3.08 -8.73
C ILE A 96 -19.30 2.32 -9.50
N ALA A 97 -18.92 1.28 -10.25
CA ALA A 97 -19.84 0.46 -11.01
C ALA A 97 -20.85 -0.27 -10.10
N GLY A 98 -20.38 -0.84 -8.99
CA GLY A 98 -21.23 -1.53 -8.01
C GLY A 98 -22.32 -0.62 -7.46
N ILE A 99 -21.97 0.60 -7.02
CA ILE A 99 -22.95 1.57 -6.53
C ILE A 99 -23.91 2.00 -7.63
N TYR A 100 -23.42 2.23 -8.85
CA TYR A 100 -24.28 2.62 -9.97
C TYR A 100 -25.31 1.54 -10.32
N PHE A 101 -24.88 0.28 -10.44
CA PHE A 101 -25.76 -0.80 -10.88
C PHE A 101 -26.64 -1.35 -9.75
N LEU A 102 -26.12 -1.49 -8.53
CA LEU A 102 -26.78 -2.18 -7.41
C LEU A 102 -27.21 -1.25 -6.28
N GLY A 103 -26.94 0.04 -6.40
CA GLY A 103 -27.33 1.05 -5.42
C GLY A 103 -26.38 1.15 -4.22
N TRP A 104 -26.60 2.21 -3.45
CA TRP A 104 -25.81 2.52 -2.26
C TRP A 104 -26.00 1.51 -1.13
N ASP A 105 -27.19 0.94 -1.00
CA ASP A 105 -27.52 0.04 0.10
C ASP A 105 -26.90 -1.37 -0.08
N PHE A 106 -26.24 -1.64 -1.21
CA PHE A 106 -25.49 -2.87 -1.43
C PHE A 106 -24.14 -2.90 -0.68
N GLY A 107 -23.57 -1.74 -0.32
CA GLY A 107 -22.41 -1.64 0.59
C GLY A 107 -21.03 -1.42 -0.06
N PHE A 108 -20.91 -1.26 -1.38
CA PHE A 108 -19.63 -1.00 -2.06
C PHE A 108 -18.91 0.28 -1.56
N GLN A 109 -19.65 1.24 -0.99
CA GLN A 109 -19.10 2.48 -0.41
C GLN A 109 -18.05 2.22 0.68
N PHE A 110 -18.16 1.11 1.43
CA PHE A 110 -17.24 0.84 2.53
C PHE A 110 -15.81 0.63 2.05
N ILE A 111 -15.64 -0.02 0.90
CA ILE A 111 -14.31 -0.32 0.35
C ILE A 111 -13.58 0.98 -0.03
N PHE A 112 -14.27 2.08 -0.33
CA PHE A 112 -13.61 3.37 -0.54
C PHE A 112 -12.83 3.86 0.69
N ILE A 113 -13.27 3.53 1.92
CA ILE A 113 -12.55 3.86 3.16
C ILE A 113 -11.19 3.14 3.16
N TYR A 114 -11.19 1.87 2.77
CA TYR A 114 -9.97 1.10 2.61
C TYR A 114 -9.08 1.65 1.47
N LEU A 115 -9.66 2.01 0.32
CA LEU A 115 -8.91 2.65 -0.78
C LEU A 115 -8.26 3.97 -0.35
N ALA A 116 -8.95 4.78 0.46
CA ALA A 116 -8.38 6.01 1.00
C ALA A 116 -7.11 5.72 1.79
N GLY A 117 -7.10 4.70 2.65
CA GLY A 117 -5.90 4.24 3.36
C GLY A 117 -4.82 3.66 2.43
N LEU A 118 -5.22 2.94 1.38
CA LEU A 118 -4.30 2.37 0.39
C LEU A 118 -3.55 3.42 -0.43
N THR A 119 -4.10 4.63 -0.62
CA THR A 119 -3.35 5.71 -1.31
C THR A 119 -2.02 6.02 -0.64
N PHE A 120 -1.92 5.82 0.67
CA PHE A 120 -0.71 6.06 1.46
C PHE A 120 0.18 4.82 1.62
N PHE A 121 -0.32 3.64 1.22
CA PHE A 121 0.36 2.36 1.42
C PHE A 121 1.60 2.23 0.54
N ASN A 122 1.50 2.73 -0.69
CA ASN A 122 2.61 2.71 -1.64
C ASN A 122 3.58 3.88 -1.36
N SER A 123 4.60 3.59 -0.55
CA SER A 123 5.63 4.58 -0.16
C SER A 123 6.54 5.01 -1.32
N TYR A 124 6.53 4.29 -2.45
CA TYR A 124 7.28 4.66 -3.65
C TYR A 124 6.60 5.77 -4.46
N TRP A 125 5.32 6.04 -4.23
CA TRP A 125 4.63 7.14 -4.88
C TRP A 125 5.04 8.49 -4.27
N LYS A 126 5.21 9.49 -5.15
CA LYS A 126 5.44 10.88 -4.74
C LYS A 126 4.24 11.37 -3.92
N LYS A 127 4.49 12.27 -2.95
CA LYS A 127 3.45 12.83 -2.06
C LYS A 127 2.24 13.37 -2.84
N TRP A 128 2.46 14.10 -3.93
CA TRP A 128 1.38 14.68 -4.73
C TRP A 128 0.50 13.62 -5.41
N ILE A 129 1.06 12.48 -5.85
CA ILE A 129 0.29 11.36 -6.44
C ILE A 129 -0.67 10.80 -5.40
N ARG A 130 -0.19 10.61 -4.16
CA ARG A 130 -1.01 10.08 -3.06
C ARG A 130 -2.17 11.02 -2.73
N ILE A 131 -1.90 12.32 -2.65
CA ILE A 131 -2.93 13.35 -2.43
C ILE A 131 -3.92 13.37 -3.58
N PHE A 132 -3.45 13.32 -4.82
CA PHE A 132 -4.31 13.30 -6.01
C PHE A 132 -5.24 12.08 -6.03
N LEU A 133 -4.72 10.87 -5.79
CA LEU A 133 -5.54 9.65 -5.73
C LEU A 133 -6.53 9.69 -4.56
N PHE A 134 -6.12 10.22 -3.39
CA PHE A 134 -7.02 10.43 -2.27
C PHE A 134 -8.15 11.40 -2.61
N SER A 135 -7.85 12.50 -3.30
CA SER A 135 -8.87 13.42 -3.80
C SER A 135 -9.83 12.74 -4.76
N ILE A 136 -9.34 11.89 -5.67
CA ILE A 136 -10.21 11.10 -6.57
C ILE A 136 -11.17 10.22 -5.77
N VAL A 137 -10.67 9.47 -4.78
CA VAL A 137 -11.52 8.65 -3.89
C VAL A 137 -12.55 9.50 -3.17
N PHE A 138 -12.12 10.61 -2.55
CA PHE A 138 -12.99 11.50 -1.80
C PHE A 138 -14.12 12.06 -2.67
N PHE A 139 -13.79 12.60 -3.85
CA PHE A 139 -14.79 13.14 -4.77
C PHE A 139 -15.68 12.05 -5.37
N SER A 140 -15.15 10.84 -5.62
CA SER A 140 -15.97 9.72 -6.09
C SER A 140 -17.06 9.38 -5.08
N ILE A 141 -16.73 9.28 -3.79
CA ILE A 141 -17.75 9.05 -2.73
C ILE A 141 -18.78 10.18 -2.71
N LEU A 142 -18.33 11.43 -2.79
CA LEU A 142 -19.23 12.59 -2.76
C LEU A 142 -20.22 12.57 -3.93
N VAL A 143 -19.72 12.36 -5.15
CA VAL A 143 -20.53 12.30 -6.37
C VAL A 143 -21.50 11.11 -6.32
N LEU A 144 -21.04 9.94 -5.87
CA LEU A 144 -21.89 8.76 -5.75
C LEU A 144 -22.98 8.93 -4.70
N TYR A 145 -22.66 9.51 -3.54
CA TYR A 145 -23.64 9.75 -2.50
C TYR A 145 -24.69 10.80 -2.91
N LEU A 146 -24.26 11.91 -3.51
CA LEU A 146 -25.20 12.98 -3.88
C LEU A 146 -26.00 12.65 -5.15
N GLY A 147 -25.40 11.94 -6.10
CA GLY A 147 -26.00 11.65 -7.41
C GLY A 147 -26.71 10.30 -7.51
N PHE A 148 -26.24 9.28 -6.77
CA PHE A 148 -26.63 7.89 -7.00
C PHE A 148 -27.15 7.17 -5.75
N LYS A 149 -27.28 7.84 -4.60
CA LYS A 149 -27.74 7.21 -3.36
C LYS A 149 -29.08 6.47 -3.52
N ASN A 150 -30.03 7.09 -4.21
CA ASN A 150 -31.38 6.54 -4.39
C ASN A 150 -31.58 5.96 -5.80
N SER A 151 -30.50 5.66 -6.52
CA SER A 151 -30.56 5.16 -7.89
C SER A 151 -29.87 3.81 -7.96
N GLN A 152 -30.52 2.86 -8.62
CA GLN A 152 -29.96 1.56 -8.97
C GLN A 152 -30.54 1.14 -10.31
N VAL A 153 -29.75 0.43 -11.10
CA VAL A 153 -30.19 -0.12 -12.39
C VAL A 153 -30.87 -1.47 -12.20
N TYR A 154 -30.35 -2.26 -11.24
CA TYR A 154 -30.85 -3.60 -10.93
C TYR A 154 -31.48 -3.62 -9.54
N GLU A 155 -32.69 -4.15 -9.47
CA GLU A 155 -33.32 -4.50 -8.20
C GLU A 155 -32.95 -5.92 -7.82
N VAL A 156 -32.34 -6.07 -6.65
CA VAL A 156 -31.96 -7.37 -6.07
C VAL A 156 -32.74 -7.60 -4.78
N PRO A 157 -33.02 -8.86 -4.40
CA PRO A 157 -33.76 -9.14 -3.18
C PRO A 157 -33.09 -8.51 -1.94
N GLN A 158 -33.88 -7.89 -1.07
CA GLN A 158 -33.35 -7.15 0.09
C GLN A 158 -32.39 -7.98 0.95
N ILE A 159 -32.67 -9.28 1.14
CA ILE A 159 -31.79 -10.18 1.88
C ILE A 159 -30.37 -10.28 1.26
N ILE A 160 -30.25 -10.20 -0.06
CA ILE A 160 -28.97 -10.21 -0.76
C ILE A 160 -28.25 -8.88 -0.57
N CYS A 161 -28.98 -7.76 -0.60
CA CYS A 161 -28.44 -6.44 -0.27
C CYS A 161 -27.89 -6.42 1.16
N ASP A 162 -28.67 -6.90 2.14
CA ASP A 162 -28.28 -6.90 3.55
C ASP A 162 -27.04 -7.78 3.80
N ILE A 163 -27.01 -8.98 3.21
CA ILE A 163 -25.85 -9.88 3.28
C ILE A 163 -24.62 -9.21 2.65
N SER A 164 -24.79 -8.57 1.49
CA SER A 164 -23.68 -7.93 0.77
C SER A 164 -23.17 -6.70 1.52
N TYR A 165 -24.06 -5.92 2.12
CA TYR A 165 -23.74 -4.75 2.94
C TYR A 165 -22.95 -5.15 4.17
N LEU A 166 -23.43 -6.14 4.93
CA LEU A 166 -22.75 -6.67 6.10
C LEU A 166 -21.38 -7.26 5.72
N THR A 167 -21.33 -8.04 4.64
CA THR A 167 -20.07 -8.63 4.15
C THR A 167 -19.06 -7.56 3.76
N SER A 168 -19.50 -6.49 3.07
CA SER A 168 -18.65 -5.38 2.66
C SER A 168 -18.12 -4.60 3.85
N CYS A 169 -18.97 -4.37 4.87
CA CYS A 169 -18.58 -3.74 6.12
C CYS A 169 -17.51 -4.57 6.86
N LEU A 170 -17.77 -5.86 7.10
CA LEU A 170 -16.84 -6.76 7.79
C LEU A 170 -15.52 -6.92 7.02
N SER A 171 -15.58 -7.06 5.70
CA SER A 171 -14.40 -7.18 4.84
C SER A 171 -13.56 -5.90 4.89
N THR A 172 -14.21 -4.72 4.88
CA THR A 172 -13.53 -3.43 5.00
C THR A 172 -12.85 -3.28 6.37
N LEU A 173 -13.53 -3.63 7.46
CA LEU A 173 -12.95 -3.61 8.81
C LEU A 173 -11.73 -4.51 8.90
N PHE A 174 -11.84 -5.74 8.39
CA PHE A 174 -10.72 -6.68 8.34
C PHE A 174 -9.55 -6.15 7.50
N ALA A 175 -9.83 -5.61 6.32
CA ALA A 175 -8.81 -5.04 5.43
C ALA A 175 -8.09 -3.82 6.06
N ILE A 176 -8.83 -2.93 6.73
CA ILE A 176 -8.27 -1.80 7.46
C ILE A 176 -7.42 -2.29 8.64
N ALA A 177 -7.86 -3.30 9.40
CA ALA A 177 -7.06 -3.85 10.49
C ALA A 177 -5.73 -4.42 10.00
N LEU A 178 -5.72 -5.15 8.88
CA LEU A 178 -4.49 -5.63 8.24
C LEU A 178 -3.59 -4.49 7.78
N LEU A 179 -4.18 -3.43 7.21
CA LEU A 179 -3.45 -2.25 6.76
C LEU A 179 -2.80 -1.49 7.93
N ILE A 180 -3.55 -1.30 9.03
CA ILE A 180 -3.04 -0.68 10.25
C ILE A 180 -1.90 -1.51 10.83
N ASN A 181 -2.09 -2.83 10.96
CA ASN A 181 -1.04 -3.73 11.44
C ASN A 181 0.24 -3.65 10.59
N TYR A 182 0.08 -3.53 9.26
CA TYR A 182 1.23 -3.30 8.39
C TYR A 182 1.97 -2.00 8.72
N TYR A 183 1.23 -0.89 8.89
CA TYR A 183 1.81 0.42 9.21
C TYR A 183 2.49 0.44 10.57
N VAL A 184 1.88 -0.15 11.61
CA VAL A 184 2.48 -0.28 12.95
C VAL A 184 3.83 -0.97 12.84
N HIS A 185 3.88 -2.15 12.22
CA HIS A 185 5.13 -2.87 12.08
C HIS A 185 6.15 -2.14 11.19
N SER A 186 5.70 -1.38 10.19
CA SER A 186 6.59 -0.55 9.39
C SER A 186 7.19 0.61 10.19
N ALA A 187 6.41 1.22 11.09
CA ALA A 187 6.84 2.30 11.95
C ALA A 187 7.83 1.80 13.02
N GLU A 188 7.52 0.69 13.69
CA GLU A 188 8.43 0.04 14.66
C GLU A 188 9.80 -0.28 14.04
N ASN A 189 9.79 -0.86 12.83
CA ASN A 189 11.01 -1.15 12.10
C ASN A 189 11.78 0.13 11.74
N ALA A 190 11.09 1.21 11.36
CA ALA A 190 11.73 2.48 11.06
C ALA A 190 12.38 3.08 12.33
N GLU A 191 11.68 3.04 13.46
CA GLU A 191 12.16 3.55 14.74
C GLU A 191 13.36 2.75 15.27
N SER A 192 13.27 1.42 15.25
CA SER A 192 14.36 0.53 15.67
C SER A 192 15.64 0.77 14.85
N ASN A 193 15.50 0.91 13.53
CA ASN A 193 16.62 1.24 12.64
C ASN A 193 17.23 2.61 12.96
N LEU A 194 16.41 3.58 13.34
CA LEU A 194 16.85 4.93 13.68
C LEU A 194 17.60 4.95 15.02
N ARG A 195 17.10 4.23 16.03
CA ARG A 195 17.77 4.02 17.32
C ARG A 195 19.13 3.35 17.13
N PHE A 196 19.21 2.29 16.31
CA PHE A 196 20.46 1.60 16.02
C PHE A 196 21.47 2.49 15.29
N ALA A 197 21.02 3.29 14.32
CA ALA A 197 21.88 4.24 13.61
C ALA A 197 22.43 5.33 14.55
N ASN A 198 21.59 5.87 15.43
CA ASN A 198 22.01 6.87 16.42
C ASN A 198 23.03 6.28 17.41
N ALA A 199 22.82 5.06 17.90
CA ALA A 199 23.77 4.40 18.80
C ALA A 199 25.15 4.19 18.16
N GLN A 200 25.21 3.83 16.87
CA GLN A 200 26.48 3.74 16.14
C GLN A 200 27.15 5.09 15.96
N LEU A 201 26.37 6.13 15.66
CA LEU A 201 26.87 7.49 15.48
C LEU A 201 27.45 8.04 16.79
N ASP A 202 26.79 7.80 17.91
CA ASP A 202 27.28 8.17 19.24
C ASP A 202 28.59 7.46 19.60
N LYS A 203 28.70 6.17 19.27
CA LYS A 203 29.94 5.40 19.48
C LYS A 203 31.09 5.97 18.64
N ALA A 204 30.88 6.19 17.35
CA ALA A 204 31.88 6.77 16.46
C ALA A 204 32.29 8.20 16.89
N TYR A 205 31.32 9.01 17.35
CA TYR A 205 31.59 10.33 17.88
C TYR A 205 32.50 10.29 19.11
N LYS A 206 32.24 9.37 20.05
CA LYS A 206 33.10 9.17 21.24
C LYS A 206 34.51 8.73 20.85
N GLU A 207 34.66 7.79 19.92
CA GLU A 207 35.97 7.34 19.42
C GLU A 207 36.79 8.47 18.78
N VAL A 208 36.17 9.28 17.91
CA VAL A 208 36.84 10.44 17.29
C VAL A 208 37.21 11.49 18.33
N LYS A 209 36.34 11.74 19.31
CA LYS A 209 36.63 12.68 20.41
C LYS A 209 37.83 12.20 21.23
N GLN A 210 37.90 10.90 21.54
CA GLN A 210 39.01 10.31 22.28
C GLN A 210 40.32 10.43 21.50
N GLN A 211 40.33 10.06 20.20
CA GLN A 211 41.51 10.20 19.34
C GLN A 211 42.03 11.65 19.27
N LYS A 212 41.12 12.64 19.21
CA LYS A 212 41.52 14.06 19.25
C LYS A 212 42.16 14.45 20.57
N THR A 213 41.64 13.96 21.69
CA THR A 213 42.23 14.19 23.01
C THR A 213 43.63 13.56 23.09
N ASP A 214 43.78 12.31 22.65
CA ASP A 214 45.07 11.60 22.66
C ASP A 214 46.12 12.29 21.78
N LEU A 215 45.71 12.80 20.61
CA LEU A 215 46.59 13.59 19.73
C LEU A 215 47.05 14.91 20.37
N LYS A 216 46.15 15.62 21.07
CA LYS A 216 46.52 16.85 21.80
C LYS A 216 47.53 16.57 22.90
N ILE A 217 47.31 15.51 23.67
CA ILE A 217 48.23 15.08 24.73
C ILE A 217 49.59 14.78 24.10
N ARG A 218 49.64 13.96 23.05
CA ARG A 218 50.90 13.60 22.37
C ARG A 218 51.67 14.80 21.83
N ASN A 219 50.98 15.79 21.26
CA ASN A 219 51.61 16.99 20.71
C ASN A 219 52.12 17.96 21.78
N ASN A 220 51.65 17.87 23.03
CA ASN A 220 52.14 18.68 24.14
C ASN A 220 53.40 18.09 24.80
N PHE A 221 53.78 16.84 24.46
CA PHE A 221 54.96 16.15 25.00
C PHE A 221 56.14 16.07 24.01
N ILE A 222 56.06 16.73 22.85
CA ILE A 222 57.12 16.87 21.84
C ILE A 222 57.41 18.35 21.66
#